data_AF-L7X971-F1
#
_entry.id   AF-L7X971-F1
#
_cell.length_a   1.000
_cell.length_b   1.000
_cell.length_c   1.000
_cell.angle_alpha   90.00
_cell.angle_beta   90.00
_cell.angle_gamma   90.00
#
_symmetry.space_group_name_H-M   'P 1'
#
loop_
_entity.id
_entity.type
_entity.pdbx_description
1 polymer ?
#
loop_
_entity_poly.entity_id
_entity_poly.type
_entity_poly.pdbx_seq_one_letter_code
_entity_poly.pdbx_strand_id
1 'polypeptide(L)' 'GVTPSAGRREVPADLRQDWPAALRDAGFDPTARTAWLAEGLLMYLPAEAQDRLFTQVGAVSVAGSRIAAETAP' A
#
# COMPACT_ATOMS: atom_id res chain seq x y z
N GLY A 1 16.20 2.90 21.08
CA GLY A 1 15.41 2.82 19.83
C GLY A 1 15.53 4.13 19.09
N VAL A 2 15.40 4.13 17.77
CA VAL A 2 15.38 5.37 16.97
C VAL A 2 13.95 5.89 16.93
N THR A 3 13.75 7.17 17.23
CA THR A 3 12.44 7.82 17.13
C THR A 3 12.23 8.30 15.69
N PRO A 4 11.12 7.94 15.02
CA PRO A 4 10.80 8.44 13.69
C PRO A 4 10.70 9.96 13.68
N SER A 5 11.29 10.60 12.67
CA SER A 5 11.17 12.05 12.44
C SER A 5 9.82 12.45 11.82
N ALA A 6 9.07 11.48 11.30
CA ALA A 6 7.75 11.64 10.72
C ALA A 6 6.69 10.91 11.54
N GLY A 7 5.42 11.34 11.41
CA GLY A 7 4.29 10.62 11.99
C GLY A 7 4.19 9.22 11.40
N ARG A 8 4.48 8.20 12.21
CA ARG A 8 4.39 6.79 11.82
C ARG A 8 3.10 6.20 12.37
N ARG A 9 2.31 5.60 11.50
CA ARG A 9 1.09 4.85 11.86
C ARG A 9 1.21 3.44 11.32
N GLU A 10 1.06 2.45 12.21
CA GLU A 10 1.02 1.04 11.83
C GLU A 10 -0.41 0.64 11.46
N VAL A 11 -0.57 -0.15 10.41
CA VAL A 11 -1.86 -0.68 9.97
C VAL A 11 -1.76 -2.20 9.93
N PRO A 12 -2.26 -2.91 10.95
CA PRO A 12 -2.22 -4.37 10.96
C PRO A 12 -3.28 -4.91 9.99
N ALA A 13 -2.83 -5.35 8.80
CA ALA A 13 -3.68 -5.95 7.79
C ALA A 13 -2.92 -6.98 6.94
N ASP A 14 -3.63 -8.02 6.48
CA ASP A 14 -3.14 -8.90 5.42
C ASP A 14 -3.47 -8.26 4.07
N LEU A 15 -2.45 -8.07 3.21
CA LEU A 15 -2.61 -7.44 1.90
C LEU A 15 -3.47 -8.26 0.93
N ARG A 16 -3.79 -9.52 1.27
CA ARG A 16 -4.71 -10.38 0.51
C ARG A 16 -6.19 -10.14 0.87
N GLN A 17 -6.47 -9.37 1.92
CA GLN A 17 -7.81 -9.06 2.40
C GLN A 17 -8.18 -7.59 2.11
N ASP A 18 -9.18 -7.04 2.82
CA ASP A 18 -9.62 -5.65 2.69
C ASP A 18 -8.73 -4.68 3.50
N TRP A 19 -7.44 -4.65 3.18
CA TRP A 19 -6.51 -3.69 3.77
C TRP A 19 -6.84 -2.21 3.46
N PRO A 20 -7.49 -1.83 2.33
CA PRO A 20 -7.88 -0.44 2.10
C PRO A 20 -8.84 0.11 3.16
N ALA A 21 -9.74 -0.72 3.70
CA ALA A 21 -10.60 -0.33 4.81
C ALA A 21 -9.76 -0.04 6.06
N ALA A 22 -8.90 -0.98 6.47
CA ALA A 22 -8.02 -0.82 7.62
C ALA A 22 -7.10 0.42 7.50
N LEU A 23 -6.63 0.71 6.29
CA LEU A 23 -5.80 1.88 6.01
C LEU A 23 -6.59 3.19 6.19
N ARG A 24 -7.83 3.26 5.72
CA ARG A 24 -8.71 4.43 5.93
C ARG A 24 -9.04 4.61 7.41
N ASP A 25 -9.32 3.53 8.13
CA ASP A 25 -9.59 3.57 9.57
C ASP A 25 -8.39 4.07 10.38
N ALA A 26 -7.16 3.82 9.90
CA ALA A 26 -5.92 4.39 10.44
C ALA A 26 -5.71 5.89 10.09
N GLY A 27 -6.68 6.50 9.40
CA GLY A 27 -6.70 7.92 9.06
C GLY A 27 -5.93 8.26 7.80
N PHE A 28 -5.82 7.32 6.85
CA PHE A 28 -5.33 7.61 5.51
C PHE A 28 -6.34 8.44 4.72
N ASP A 29 -5.85 9.51 4.08
CA ASP A 29 -6.65 10.38 3.22
C ASP A 29 -6.46 9.98 1.75
N PRO A 30 -7.43 9.32 1.10
CA PRO A 30 -7.32 8.92 -0.29
C PRO A 30 -7.36 10.10 -1.27
N THR A 31 -7.69 11.31 -0.80
CA THR A 31 -7.71 12.52 -1.63
C THR A 31 -6.34 13.19 -1.70
N ALA A 32 -5.41 12.80 -0.83
CA ALA A 32 -4.04 13.29 -0.84
C ALA A 32 -3.14 12.45 -1.77
N ARG A 33 -2.19 13.11 -2.43
CA ARG A 33 -1.21 12.40 -3.27
C ARG A 33 -0.36 11.47 -2.41
N THR A 34 -0.30 10.20 -2.82
CA THR A 34 0.37 9.16 -2.05
C THR A 34 1.56 8.59 -2.81
N ALA A 35 2.64 8.31 -2.09
CA ALA A 35 3.77 7.54 -2.58
C ALA A 35 3.72 6.14 -1.96
N TRP A 36 3.56 5.12 -2.81
CA TRP A 36 3.50 3.71 -2.43
C TRP A 36 4.83 3.02 -2.70
N LEU A 37 5.19 2.08 -1.83
CA LEU A 37 6.37 1.23 -1.99
C LEU A 37 5.97 -0.23 -1.74
N ALA A 38 6.21 -1.09 -2.72
CA ALA A 38 6.05 -2.54 -2.64
C ALA A 38 7.39 -3.23 -2.93
N GLU A 39 8.24 -3.34 -1.91
CA GLU A 39 9.58 -3.93 -1.98
C GLU A 39 9.56 -5.36 -1.41
N GLY A 40 10.26 -6.30 -2.05
CA GLY A 40 10.34 -7.69 -1.59
C GLY A 40 9.00 -8.41 -1.40
N LEU A 41 7.95 -7.98 -2.11
CA LEU A 41 6.58 -8.46 -1.90
C LEU A 41 6.07 -9.33 -3.06
N LEU A 42 6.23 -8.87 -4.29
CA LEU A 42 5.49 -9.43 -5.43
C LEU A 42 5.87 -10.88 -5.74
N MET A 43 7.12 -11.30 -5.50
CA MET A 43 7.56 -12.69 -5.71
C MET A 43 6.84 -13.71 -4.80
N TYR A 44 6.23 -13.27 -3.70
CA TYR A 44 5.51 -14.13 -2.76
C TYR A 44 4.00 -14.18 -3.00
N LEU A 45 3.50 -13.37 -3.93
CA LEU A 45 2.09 -13.27 -4.25
C LEU A 45 1.76 -14.05 -5.52
N PRO A 46 0.71 -14.88 -5.53
CA PRO A 46 0.11 -15.38 -6.77
C PRO A 46 -0.28 -14.22 -7.70
N ALA A 47 -0.29 -14.45 -9.02
CA ALA A 47 -0.58 -13.41 -10.01
C ALA A 47 -1.89 -12.64 -9.71
N GLU A 48 -2.98 -13.35 -9.38
CA GLU A 48 -4.26 -12.75 -9.02
C GLU A 48 -4.21 -11.86 -7.76
N ALA A 49 -3.27 -12.13 -6.84
CA ALA A 49 -3.08 -11.30 -5.66
C ALA A 49 -2.26 -10.04 -5.99
N GLN A 50 -1.32 -10.12 -6.94
CA GLN A 50 -0.61 -8.95 -7.45
C GLN A 50 -1.56 -7.99 -8.17
N ASP A 51 -2.42 -8.50 -9.06
CA ASP A 51 -3.40 -7.69 -9.79
C ASP A 51 -4.41 -7.00 -8.85
N ARG A 52 -4.88 -7.75 -7.83
CA ARG A 52 -5.77 -7.20 -6.79
C ARG A 52 -5.09 -6.10 -5.98
N LEU A 53 -3.83 -6.29 -5.60
CA LEU A 53 -3.05 -5.28 -4.87
C LEU A 53 -2.99 -3.97 -5.67
N PHE A 54 -2.61 -4.02 -6.95
CA PHE A 54 -2.53 -2.82 -7.78
C PHE A 54 -3.89 -2.18 -8.05
N THR A 55 -4.94 -2.98 -8.21
CA THR A 55 -6.32 -2.48 -8.33
C THR A 55 -6.73 -1.72 -7.07
N GLN A 56 -6.46 -2.27 -5.88
CA GLN A 56 -6.76 -1.64 -4.60
C GLN A 56 -5.93 -0.36 -4.39
N VAL A 57 -4.63 -0.38 -4.67
CA VAL A 57 -3.77 0.82 -4.63
C VAL A 57 -4.30 1.93 -5.54
N GLY A 58 -4.72 1.58 -6.76
CA GLY A 58 -5.35 2.53 -7.69
C GLY A 58 -6.63 3.14 -7.12
N ALA A 59 -7.48 2.32 -6.49
CA ALA A 59 -8.74 2.78 -5.90
C ALA A 59 -8.59 3.74 -4.71
N VAL A 60 -7.42 3.75 -4.05
CA VAL A 60 -7.11 4.67 -2.95
C VAL A 60 -6.11 5.77 -3.33
N SER A 61 -5.84 5.94 -4.62
CA SER A 61 -4.88 6.92 -5.12
C SER A 61 -5.55 7.99 -5.99
N VAL A 62 -5.25 9.26 -5.71
CA VAL A 62 -5.60 10.37 -6.61
C VAL A 62 -4.55 10.58 -7.70
N ALA A 63 -4.94 11.33 -8.73
CA ALA A 63 -4.05 11.80 -9.77
C ALA A 63 -2.78 12.47 -9.18
N GLY A 64 -1.61 12.05 -9.68
CA GLY A 64 -0.30 12.50 -9.19
C GLY A 64 0.29 11.67 -8.06
N SER A 65 -0.40 10.63 -7.60
CA SER A 65 0.18 9.57 -6.76
C SER A 65 1.19 8.74 -7.54
N ARG A 66 2.11 8.08 -6.84
CA ARG A 66 3.21 7.30 -7.42
C ARG A 66 3.34 5.97 -6.71
N ILE A 67 3.78 4.94 -7.43
CA ILE A 67 4.14 3.64 -6.87
C ILE A 67 5.51 3.21 -7.39
N ALA A 68 6.35 2.72 -6.49
CA ALA A 68 7.55 1.95 -6.80
C ALA A 68 7.32 0.50 -6.35
N ALA A 69 7.60 -0.46 -7.21
CA ALA A 69 7.44 -1.88 -6.91
C ALA A 69 8.63 -2.67 -7.45
N GLU A 70 9.07 -3.65 -6.67
CA GLU A 70 10.04 -4.65 -7.09
C GLU A 70 9.31 -5.82 -7.72
N THR A 71 9.53 -6.06 -9.02
CA THR A 71 8.87 -7.13 -9.77
C THR A 71 9.57 -8.47 -9.55
N ALA A 72 8.80 -9.55 -9.57
CA ALA A 72 9.38 -10.88 -9.70
C ALA A 72 10.09 -11.00 -11.07
N PRO A 73 11.22 -11.73 -11.14
CA PRO A 73 11.94 -11.98 -12.39
C PRO A 73 11.16 -12.86 -13.38
#